data_AF-A0A0G1T2K8-F1
#
_entry.id   AF-A0A0G1T2K8-F1
#
_cell.length_a   1.000
_cell.length_b   1.000
_cell.length_c   1.000
_cell.angle_alpha   90.00
_cell.angle_beta   90.00
_cell.angle_gamma   90.00
#
_symmetry.space_group_name_H-M   'P 1'
#
loop_
_entity.id
_entity.type
_entity.pdbx_description
1 polymer ?
#
loop_
_entity_poly.entity_id
_entity_poly.type
_entity_poly.pdbx_seq_one_letter_code
_entity_poly.pdbx_strand_id
1 'polypeptide(L)'
;MVLRRFFTMPRMDGEKHTVIYFRNYLGNKFLTFLSNLLTGLKLGDMEVGYKMFRKDVVDSFKEKLVSKRFGIEPELVARVARGKWRVFEVPVNYYSRTYEDGKKIGVWDGIKAIFAIIYFNVLRK
;
A
#
# COMPACT_ATOMS: atom_id res chain seq x y z
N MET A 1 13.43 0.47 -3.62
CA MET A 1 12.05 0.02 -3.87
C MET A 1 11.38 1.07 -4.73
N VAL A 2 10.83 0.70 -5.87
CA VAL A 2 9.96 1.59 -6.65
C VAL A 2 8.54 1.30 -6.17
N LEU A 3 8.08 2.13 -5.23
CA LEU A 3 6.68 2.21 -4.90
C LEU A 3 5.97 2.98 -6.04
N ARG A 4 4.75 2.61 -6.33
CA ARG A 4 3.98 3.20 -7.43
C ARG A 4 2.98 4.17 -6.83
N ARG A 5 2.99 5.42 -7.27
CA ARG A 5 2.17 6.53 -6.79
C ARG A 5 0.72 6.34 -7.26
N PHE A 6 -0.19 6.14 -6.31
CA PHE A 6 -1.58 6.55 -6.46
C PHE A 6 -1.69 7.96 -5.90
N PHE A 7 -1.51 8.95 -6.78
CA PHE A 7 -1.91 10.32 -6.49
C PHE A 7 -2.50 10.88 -7.76
N THR A 8 -3.82 10.89 -7.82
CA THR A 8 -4.58 11.63 -8.83
C THR A 8 -4.32 13.12 -8.59
N MET A 9 -3.29 13.65 -9.21
CA MET A 9 -3.36 15.03 -9.68
C MET A 9 -4.31 15.01 -10.87
N PRO A 10 -5.28 15.93 -10.98
CA PRO A 10 -6.09 16.02 -12.18
C PRO A 10 -5.15 16.48 -13.31
N ARG A 11 -4.58 15.53 -14.05
CA ARG A 11 -4.12 15.82 -15.41
C ARG A 11 -5.39 16.01 -16.23
N MET A 12 -5.50 17.16 -16.88
CA MET A 12 -6.53 17.45 -17.87
C MET A 12 -6.28 16.62 -19.13
N ASP A 13 -6.34 15.30 -19.00
CA ASP A 13 -6.28 14.36 -20.11
C ASP A 13 -7.49 13.44 -19.93
N GLY A 14 -8.31 13.33 -20.98
CA GLY A 14 -9.66 12.77 -20.99
C GLY A 14 -9.75 11.25 -20.75
N GLU A 15 -9.01 10.72 -19.79
CA GLU A 15 -9.03 9.32 -19.38
C GLU A 15 -10.18 9.10 -18.38
N LYS A 16 -11.06 8.17 -18.72
CA LYS A 16 -12.29 7.84 -18.00
C LYS A 16 -12.01 7.53 -16.53
N HIS A 17 -12.34 8.46 -15.64
CA HIS A 17 -12.32 8.23 -14.20
C HIS A 17 -13.48 7.32 -13.79
N THR A 18 -13.21 6.03 -13.58
CA THR A 18 -14.17 5.14 -12.90
C THR A 18 -14.30 5.61 -11.45
N VAL A 19 -15.52 6.00 -11.04
CA VAL A 19 -15.84 6.59 -9.74
C VAL A 19 -15.31 5.69 -8.60
N ILE A 20 -14.26 6.14 -7.91
CA ILE A 20 -13.75 5.48 -6.71
C ILE A 20 -14.73 5.82 -5.59
N TYR A 21 -15.30 4.80 -4.93
CA TYR A 21 -16.15 5.02 -3.76
C TYR A 21 -15.39 5.84 -2.70
N PHE A 22 -15.92 7.01 -2.37
CA PHE A 22 -15.28 7.99 -1.46
C PHE A 22 -14.85 7.37 -0.12
N ARG A 23 -15.65 6.45 0.43
CA ARG A 23 -15.34 5.71 1.66
C ARG A 23 -14.05 4.88 1.57
N ASN A 24 -13.82 4.22 0.43
CA ASN A 24 -12.64 3.40 0.23
C ASN A 24 -11.39 4.28 0.04
N TYR A 25 -11.55 5.39 -0.68
CA TYR A 25 -10.51 6.40 -0.82
C TYR A 25 -10.06 6.93 0.55
N LEU A 26 -11.02 7.31 1.40
CA LEU A 26 -10.72 7.80 2.76
C LEU A 26 -10.06 6.73 3.63
N GLY A 27 -10.51 5.47 3.53
CA GLY A 27 -9.90 4.34 4.23
C GLY A 27 -8.43 4.12 3.85
N ASN A 28 -8.11 4.09 2.56
CA ASN A 28 -6.73 3.92 2.09
C ASN A 28 -5.83 5.10 2.51
N LYS A 29 -6.36 6.33 2.45
CA LYS A 29 -5.69 7.53 2.96
C LYS A 29 -5.35 7.41 4.44
N PHE A 30 -6.29 6.92 5.25
CA PHE A 30 -6.08 6.71 6.68
C PHE A 30 -5.02 5.63 6.96
N LEU A 31 -5.09 4.48 6.27
CA LEU A 31 -4.09 3.42 6.38
C LEU A 31 -2.69 3.91 6.02
N THR A 32 -2.59 4.67 4.93
CA THR A 32 -1.32 5.26 4.47
C THR A 32 -0.78 6.25 5.48
N PHE A 33 -1.64 7.11 6.06
CA PHE A 33 -1.23 8.04 7.11
C PHE A 33 -0.66 7.30 8.34
N LEU A 34 -1.36 6.27 8.82
CA LEU A 34 -0.92 5.47 9.96
C LEU A 34 0.41 4.75 9.66
N SER A 35 0.56 4.20 8.46
CA SER A 35 1.80 3.55 8.03
C SER A 35 2.97 4.53 7.97
N ASN A 36 2.77 5.71 7.40
CA ASN A 36 3.79 6.76 7.32
C ASN A 36 4.23 7.22 8.72
N LEU A 37 3.28 7.39 9.64
CA LEU A 37 3.56 7.78 11.02
C LEU A 37 4.48 6.77 11.74
N LEU A 38 4.23 5.47 11.56
CA LEU A 38 4.97 4.41 12.24
C LEU A 38 6.29 4.05 11.56
N THR A 39 6.38 4.19 10.24
CA THR A 39 7.56 3.82 9.46
C THR A 39 8.51 4.99 9.22
N GLY A 40 8.05 6.23 9.37
CA GLY A 40 8.79 7.43 9.01
C GLY A 40 8.95 7.64 7.50
N LEU A 41 8.29 6.81 6.69
CA LEU A 41 8.28 6.97 5.23
C LEU A 41 7.19 7.97 4.83
N LYS A 42 7.42 8.68 3.72
CA LYS A 42 6.42 9.56 3.11
C LYS A 42 5.91 8.90 1.83
N LEU A 43 4.88 8.06 1.95
CA LEU A 43 4.19 7.40 0.83
C LEU A 43 2.88 8.12 0.50
N GLY A 44 2.57 8.24 -0.79
CA GLY A 44 1.31 8.78 -1.29
C GLY A 44 0.14 7.80 -1.16
N ASP A 45 0.41 6.52 -1.38
CA ASP A 45 -0.52 5.41 -1.12
C ASP A 45 0.30 4.14 -0.82
N MET A 46 -0.04 3.47 0.28
CA MET A 46 0.63 2.25 0.73
C MET A 46 0.07 0.97 0.10
N GLU A 47 -1.21 0.99 -0.31
CA GLU A 47 -2.04 -0.16 -0.71
C GLU A 47 -2.18 -0.24 -2.24
N VAL A 48 -1.05 -0.04 -2.94
CA VAL A 48 -1.04 0.13 -4.40
C VAL A 48 -0.98 -1.18 -5.17
N GLY A 49 -0.89 -2.32 -4.47
CA GLY A 49 -0.94 -3.68 -5.05
C GLY A 49 0.23 -4.02 -6.01
N TYR A 50 1.04 -3.03 -6.39
CA TYR A 50 2.20 -3.17 -7.24
C TYR A 50 3.42 -2.53 -6.56
N LYS A 51 4.34 -3.39 -6.12
CA LYS A 51 5.62 -2.98 -5.51
C LYS A 51 6.77 -3.64 -6.26
N MET A 52 7.73 -2.84 -6.68
CA MET A 52 8.93 -3.32 -7.37
C MET A 52 10.16 -3.16 -6.47
N PHE A 53 10.93 -4.23 -6.40
CA PHE A 53 12.11 -4.32 -5.54
C PHE A 53 13.31 -4.78 -6.36
N ARG A 54 14.50 -4.35 -5.94
CA ARG A 54 15.74 -4.97 -6.41
C ARG A 54 15.87 -6.35 -5.79
N LYS A 55 16.48 -7.29 -6.51
CA LYS A 55 16.66 -8.67 -6.06
C LYS A 55 17.35 -8.73 -4.68
N ASP A 56 18.46 -8.01 -4.53
CA ASP A 56 19.23 -7.95 -3.28
C ASP A 56 18.40 -7.48 -2.08
N VAL A 57 17.48 -6.54 -2.33
CA VAL A 57 16.58 -6.00 -1.32
C VAL A 57 15.56 -7.05 -0.91
N VAL A 58 14.93 -7.74 -1.86
CA VAL A 58 13.96 -8.82 -1.56
C VAL A 58 14.64 -9.96 -0.82
N ASP A 59 15.80 -10.40 -1.29
CA ASP A 59 16.53 -11.51 -0.70
C ASP A 59 16.89 -11.24 0.78
N SER A 60 17.06 -9.97 1.18
CA SER A 60 17.34 -9.60 2.57
C SER A 60 16.18 -9.84 3.55
N PHE A 61 14.93 -9.88 3.08
CA PHE A 61 13.75 -9.99 3.97
C PHE A 61 12.70 -11.01 3.53
N LYS A 62 12.84 -11.65 2.36
CA LYS A 62 11.86 -12.62 1.82
C LYS A 62 11.54 -13.75 2.80
N GLU A 63 12.55 -14.25 3.52
CA GLU A 63 12.41 -15.38 4.45
C GLU A 63 11.63 -15.00 5.72
N LYS A 64 11.50 -13.70 5.98
CA LYS A 64 10.83 -13.15 7.16
C LYS A 64 9.38 -12.78 6.90
N LEU A 65 8.88 -12.98 5.67
CA LEU A 65 7.50 -12.68 5.27
C LEU A 65 6.55 -13.76 5.79
N VAL A 66 5.53 -13.35 6.54
CA VAL A 66 4.56 -14.28 7.14
C VAL A 66 3.12 -13.92 6.78
N SER A 67 2.86 -12.67 6.41
CA SER A 67 1.51 -12.17 6.16
C SER A 67 0.90 -12.72 4.88
N LYS A 68 -0.42 -12.90 4.92
CA LYS A 68 -1.25 -13.28 3.77
C LYS A 68 -2.22 -12.15 3.41
N ARG A 69 -2.62 -12.11 2.14
CA ARG A 69 -3.65 -11.17 1.63
C ARG A 69 -3.26 -9.70 1.86
N PHE A 70 -4.12 -8.88 2.46
CA PHE A 70 -3.87 -7.45 2.69
C PHE A 70 -2.76 -7.18 3.72
N GLY A 71 -2.41 -8.13 4.59
CA GLY A 71 -1.35 -7.91 5.58
C GLY A 71 0.06 -7.87 5.00
N ILE A 72 0.25 -8.32 3.76
CA ILE A 72 1.58 -8.36 3.13
C ILE A 72 2.08 -6.97 2.77
N GLU A 73 1.18 -6.07 2.37
CA GLU A 73 1.49 -4.69 2.02
C GLU A 73 2.15 -3.93 3.19
N PRO A 74 1.56 -3.90 4.40
CA PRO A 74 2.16 -3.21 5.53
C PRO A 74 3.40 -3.92 6.08
N GLU A 75 3.48 -5.25 6.00
CA GLU A 75 4.70 -5.98 6.38
C GLU A 75 5.88 -5.59 5.49
N LEU A 76 5.68 -5.56 4.17
CA LEU A 76 6.70 -5.16 3.21
C LEU A 76 7.19 -3.73 3.48
N VAL A 77 6.28 -2.78 3.71
CA VAL A 77 6.66 -1.39 4.00
C VAL A 77 7.43 -1.28 5.30
N ALA A 78 7.00 -1.98 6.37
CA ALA A 78 7.70 -1.99 7.64
C ALA A 78 9.14 -2.54 7.51
N ARG A 79 9.34 -3.62 6.73
CA ARG A 79 10.68 -4.19 6.48
C ARG A 79 11.56 -3.25 5.66
N VAL A 80 11.00 -2.61 4.62
CA VAL A 80 11.74 -1.66 3.79
C VAL A 80 12.17 -0.44 4.58
N ALA A 81 11.28 0.10 5.41
CA ALA A 81 11.56 1.23 6.28
C ALA A 81 12.76 0.94 7.20
N ARG A 82 12.81 -0.27 7.79
CA ARG A 82 13.92 -0.70 8.65
C ARG A 82 15.24 -0.86 7.90
N GLY A 83 15.19 -1.38 6.68
CA GLY A 83 16.38 -1.49 5.84
C GLY A 83 16.92 -0.15 5.34
N LYS A 84 16.24 0.97 5.65
CA LYS A 84 16.62 2.34 5.25
C LYS A 84 16.91 2.47 3.74
N TRP A 85 16.23 1.66 2.93
CA TRP A 85 16.43 1.64 1.49
C TRP A 85 15.82 2.88 0.83
N ARG A 86 16.39 3.29 -0.31
CA ARG A 86 15.82 4.37 -1.12
C ARG A 86 14.50 3.92 -1.74
N VAL A 87 13.45 4.72 -1.50
CA VAL A 87 12.11 4.52 -2.00
C VAL A 87 11.79 5.62 -3.01
N PHE A 88 11.26 5.23 -4.17
CA PHE A 88 10.80 6.16 -5.21
C PHE A 88 9.35 5.87 -5.55
N GLU A 89 8.58 6.91 -5.82
CA GLU A 89 7.16 6.83 -6.17
C GLU A 89 6.93 7.12 -7.67
N VAL A 90 6.38 6.17 -8.43
CA VAL A 90 6.11 6.31 -9.89
C VAL A 90 4.61 6.28 -10.19
N PRO A 91 4.03 7.25 -10.89
CA PRO A 91 2.58 7.30 -11.17
C PRO A 91 2.09 6.08 -11.95
N VAL A 92 0.91 5.58 -11.58
CA VAL A 92 0.23 4.46 -12.26
C VAL A 92 -1.23 4.81 -12.51
N ASN A 93 -1.70 4.51 -13.72
CA ASN A 93 -3.11 4.56 -14.07
C ASN A 93 -3.78 3.25 -13.64
N TYR A 94 -4.84 3.34 -12.83
CA TYR A 94 -5.58 2.18 -12.37
C TYR A 94 -7.04 2.30 -12.78
N TYR A 95 -7.53 1.30 -13.51
CA TYR A 95 -8.94 1.17 -13.85
C TYR A 95 -9.66 0.45 -12.70
N SER A 96 -10.58 1.15 -12.02
CA SER A 96 -11.26 0.58 -10.87
C SER A 96 -12.28 -0.45 -11.34
N ARG A 97 -12.20 -1.67 -10.79
CA ARG A 97 -13.27 -2.66 -10.95
C ARG A 97 -14.52 -2.21 -10.21
N THR A 98 -15.67 -2.33 -10.87
CA THR A 98 -17.00 -2.05 -10.31
C THR A 98 -17.35 -3.11 -9.25
N TYR A 99 -18.29 -2.82 -8.34
CA TYR A 99 -18.75 -3.82 -7.36
C TYR A 99 -19.33 -5.07 -8.06
N GLU A 100 -19.94 -4.87 -9.23
CA GLU A 100 -20.53 -5.92 -10.09
C GLU A 100 -19.48 -6.87 -10.68
N ASP A 101 -18.22 -6.43 -10.85
CA ASP A 101 -17.07 -7.27 -11.24
C ASP A 101 -16.53 -8.15 -10.08
N GLY A 102 -17.24 -8.21 -8.95
CA GLY A 102 -16.89 -9.09 -7.82
C GLY A 102 -15.79 -8.52 -6.92
N LYS A 103 -15.84 -7.23 -6.60
CA LYS A 103 -14.87 -6.59 -5.68
C LYS A 103 -15.01 -7.14 -4.25
N LYS A 104 -14.20 -8.15 -3.90
CA LYS A 104 -14.18 -8.84 -2.59
C LYS A 104 -13.48 -8.07 -1.45
N ILE A 105 -13.59 -6.74 -1.40
CA ILE A 105 -12.96 -5.93 -0.33
C ILE A 105 -14.02 -5.62 0.73
N GLY A 106 -13.88 -6.23 1.91
CA GLY A 106 -14.74 -5.98 3.05
C GLY A 106 -14.11 -5.01 4.05
N VAL A 107 -14.94 -4.41 4.92
CA VAL A 107 -14.47 -3.58 6.06
C VAL A 107 -13.54 -4.38 6.98
N TRP A 108 -13.79 -5.69 7.10
CA TRP A 108 -12.94 -6.63 7.85
C TRP A 108 -11.52 -6.74 7.30
N ASP A 109 -11.32 -6.60 5.99
CA ASP A 109 -9.98 -6.58 5.40
C ASP A 109 -9.23 -5.30 5.82
N GLY A 110 -9.93 -4.16 5.89
CA GLY A 110 -9.36 -2.90 6.38
C GLY A 110 -8.95 -2.95 7.85
N ILE A 111 -9.78 -3.53 8.73
CA ILE A 111 -9.44 -3.71 10.16
C ILE A 111 -8.20 -4.61 10.31
N LYS A 112 -8.13 -5.70 9.54
CA LYS A 112 -6.95 -6.59 9.53
C LYS A 112 -5.69 -5.86 9.04
N ALA A 113 -5.83 -4.96 8.06
CA ALA A 113 -4.71 -4.14 7.59
C ALA A 113 -4.21 -3.19 8.69
N ILE A 114 -5.10 -2.51 9.43
CA ILE A 114 -4.71 -1.68 10.59
C ILE A 114 -3.95 -2.51 11.62
N PHE A 115 -4.49 -3.68 11.99
CA PHE A 115 -3.85 -4.55 12.95
C PHE A 115 -2.46 -5.00 12.48
N ALA A 116 -2.32 -5.36 11.19
CA ALA A 116 -1.03 -5.72 10.61
C ALA A 116 -0.04 -4.54 10.63
N ILE A 117 -0.48 -3.32 10.28
CA ILE A 117 0.36 -2.11 10.36
C ILE A 117 0.94 -1.95 11.76
N ILE A 118 0.09 -2.01 12.79
CA ILE A 118 0.53 -1.84 14.19
C ILE A 118 1.42 -3.01 14.62
N TYR A 119 1.00 -4.24 14.37
CA TYR A 119 1.72 -5.45 14.78
C TYR A 119 3.13 -5.51 14.20
N PHE A 120 3.28 -5.29 12.89
CA PHE A 120 4.59 -5.34 12.27
C PHE A 120 5.45 -4.14 12.67
N ASN A 121 4.91 -2.93 12.80
CA ASN A 121 5.74 -1.77 13.15
C ASN A 121 6.15 -1.73 14.63
N VAL A 122 5.30 -2.22 15.55
CA VAL A 122 5.52 -2.10 17.00
C VAL A 122 6.06 -3.39 17.62
N LEU A 123 5.39 -4.53 17.38
CA LEU A 123 5.68 -5.79 18.08
C LEU A 123 6.79 -6.60 17.39
N ARG A 124 6.84 -6.56 16.05
CA ARG A 124 7.79 -7.34 15.25
C ARG A 124 8.84 -6.46 14.56
N LYS A 125 9.65 -5.76 15.35
CA LYS A 125 10.82 -4.98 14.88
C LYS A 125 11.91 -5.86 14.25
#